data_AF-A0A2E8NPL2-F1
#
_entry.id   AF-A0A2E8NPL2-F1
#
_cell.length_a   1.000
_cell.length_b   1.000
_cell.length_c   1.000
_cell.angle_alpha   90.00
_cell.angle_beta   90.00
_cell.angle_gamma   90.00
#
_symmetry.space_group_name_H-M   'P 1'
#
loop_
_entity.id
_entity.type
_entity.pdbx_description
1 polymer ?
#
loop_
_entity_poly.entity_id
_entity_poly.type
_entity_poly.pdbx_seq_one_letter_code
_entity_poly.pdbx_strand_id
1 'polypeptide(L)'
;MSMVYNSKMKEAIKSGGCNTASSAGDALNGCVADAVSSAVARCKANGRKTIRSYDIGSGSSDSGMVVASRVKEAFKAAGCNTGGDAMGAMNAVAEAAVAGAVARAVANGRKTVRDSDF
;
A
#
# COMPACT_ATOMS: atom_id res chain seq x y z
N MET A 1 4.74 13.23 3.51
CA MET A 1 5.69 12.63 2.53
C MET A 1 5.07 11.36 2.01
N SER A 2 5.09 11.14 0.69
CA SER A 2 4.51 9.95 0.08
C SER A 2 5.28 8.69 0.50
N MET A 3 4.56 7.65 0.93
CA MET A 3 5.06 6.31 1.19
C MET A 3 5.02 5.42 -0.05
N VAL A 4 4.60 5.96 -1.19
CA VAL A 4 4.44 5.22 -2.46
C VAL A 4 5.17 5.86 -3.62
N TYR A 5 5.70 5.02 -4.50
CA TYR A 5 6.28 5.44 -5.77
C TYR A 5 5.18 5.60 -6.81
N ASN A 6 4.80 6.87 -7.06
CA ASN A 6 3.76 7.19 -8.07
C ASN A 6 4.09 6.65 -9.46
N SER A 7 5.36 6.51 -9.83
CA SER A 7 5.78 5.87 -11.09
C SER A 7 5.33 4.41 -11.15
N LYS A 8 5.62 3.62 -10.11
CA LYS A 8 5.25 2.20 -10.02
C LYS A 8 3.74 2.00 -9.99
N MET A 9 3.02 2.85 -9.26
CA MET A 9 1.56 2.88 -9.28
C MET A 9 1.03 3.11 -10.69
N LYS A 10 1.54 4.13 -11.40
CA LYS A 10 1.10 4.43 -12.78
C LYS A 10 1.39 3.28 -13.75
N GLU A 11 2.56 2.63 -13.62
CA GLU A 11 2.90 1.44 -14.42
C GLU A 11 1.90 0.31 -14.17
N ALA A 12 1.58 0.01 -12.92
CA ALA A 12 0.62 -1.04 -12.55
C ALA A 12 -0.80 -0.73 -13.06
N ILE A 13 -1.28 0.52 -12.89
CA ILE A 13 -2.60 0.95 -13.39
C ILE A 13 -2.65 0.85 -14.92
N LYS A 14 -1.57 1.27 -15.61
CA LYS A 14 -1.47 1.20 -17.07
C LYS A 14 -1.44 -0.24 -17.57
N SER A 15 -0.76 -1.14 -16.86
CA SER A 15 -0.79 -2.58 -17.16
C SER A 15 -2.19 -3.18 -17.02
N GLY A 16 -3.03 -2.59 -16.16
CA GLY A 16 -4.45 -2.91 -16.03
C GLY A 16 -5.35 -2.25 -17.08
N GLY A 17 -4.79 -1.57 -18.09
CA GLY A 17 -5.55 -0.94 -19.17
C GLY A 17 -6.27 0.36 -18.80
N CYS A 18 -5.95 0.95 -17.65
CA CYS A 18 -6.55 2.20 -17.18
C CYS A 18 -5.55 3.36 -17.17
N ASN A 19 -6.06 4.58 -17.24
CA ASN A 19 -5.31 5.80 -16.96
C ASN A 19 -5.32 6.11 -15.45
N THR A 20 -4.40 6.96 -15.00
CA THR A 20 -4.28 7.35 -13.60
C THR A 20 -4.69 8.81 -13.44
N ALA A 21 -5.68 9.10 -12.58
CA ALA A 21 -5.99 10.47 -12.20
C ALA A 21 -4.89 11.07 -11.32
N SER A 22 -4.81 12.39 -11.30
CA SER A 22 -3.84 13.12 -10.46
C SER A 22 -4.02 12.81 -8.96
N SER A 23 -5.25 12.55 -8.51
CA SER A 23 -5.62 12.24 -7.12
C SER A 23 -5.34 10.79 -6.69
N ALA A 24 -5.09 9.88 -7.64
CA ALA A 24 -4.91 8.45 -7.36
C ALA A 24 -3.68 8.18 -6.47
N GLY A 25 -2.61 8.97 -6.62
CA GLY A 25 -1.39 8.82 -5.83
C GLY A 25 -1.60 9.10 -4.35
N ASP A 26 -2.32 10.18 -4.04
CA ASP A 26 -2.69 10.52 -2.65
C ASP A 26 -3.64 9.49 -2.04
N ALA A 27 -4.58 8.96 -2.83
CA ALA A 27 -5.49 7.92 -2.38
C ALA A 27 -4.75 6.61 -2.04
N LEU A 28 -3.86 6.14 -2.92
CA LEU A 28 -3.01 4.97 -2.64
C LEU A 28 -2.10 5.21 -1.42
N ASN A 29 -1.53 6.41 -1.29
CA ASN A 29 -0.75 6.77 -0.12
C ASN A 29 -1.58 6.68 1.17
N GLY A 30 -2.86 7.08 1.11
CA GLY A 30 -3.83 6.90 2.19
C GLY A 30 -4.03 5.42 2.54
N CYS A 31 -4.25 4.55 1.55
CA CYS A 31 -4.39 3.10 1.78
C CYS A 31 -3.15 2.50 2.46
N VAL A 32 -1.94 2.91 2.01
CA VAL A 32 -0.69 2.44 2.61
C VAL A 32 -0.52 2.96 4.03
N ALA A 33 -0.87 4.22 4.29
CA ALA A 33 -0.84 4.80 5.63
C ALA A 33 -1.82 4.10 6.59
N ASP A 34 -3.02 3.76 6.11
CA ASP A 34 -4.01 3.01 6.88
C ASP A 34 -3.51 1.58 7.18
N ALA A 35 -2.90 0.92 6.19
CA ALA A 35 -2.27 -0.39 6.38
C ALA A 35 -1.13 -0.34 7.41
N VAL A 36 -0.32 0.73 7.41
CA VAL A 36 0.69 0.95 8.45
C VAL A 36 0.05 1.07 9.84
N SER A 37 -0.99 1.90 9.96
CA SER A 37 -1.70 2.11 11.22
C SER A 37 -2.32 0.81 11.74
N SER A 38 -2.99 0.06 10.86
CA SER A 38 -3.57 -1.24 11.15
C SER A 38 -2.52 -2.27 11.59
N ALA A 39 -1.37 -2.33 10.91
CA ALA A 39 -0.28 -3.23 11.27
C ALA A 39 0.35 -2.88 12.62
N VAL A 40 0.53 -1.59 12.91
CA VAL A 40 0.99 -1.12 14.22
C VAL A 40 -0.02 -1.51 15.30
N ALA A 41 -1.31 -1.30 15.07
CA ALA A 41 -2.37 -1.63 16.02
C ALA A 41 -2.40 -3.14 16.31
N ARG A 42 -2.34 -4.00 15.28
CA ARG A 42 -2.27 -5.46 15.44
C ARG A 42 -1.00 -5.90 16.15
N CYS A 43 0.15 -5.35 15.80
CA CYS A 43 1.42 -5.68 16.46
C CYS A 43 1.39 -5.33 17.95
N LYS A 44 0.84 -4.17 18.31
CA LYS A 44 0.67 -3.73 19.71
C LYS A 44 -0.37 -4.57 20.47
N ALA A 45 -1.51 -4.87 19.86
CA ALA A 45 -2.51 -5.79 20.42
C ALA A 45 -1.92 -7.20 20.64
N ASN A 46 -1.04 -7.60 19.72
CA ASN A 46 -0.06 -8.68 19.74
C ASN A 46 0.85 -8.77 20.98
N GLY A 47 0.98 -7.68 21.76
CA GLY A 47 2.02 -7.55 22.78
C GLY A 47 3.44 -7.50 22.20
N ARG A 48 3.58 -7.18 20.91
CA ARG A 48 4.84 -7.28 20.17
C ARG A 48 5.40 -5.94 19.77
N LYS A 49 6.73 -5.94 19.59
CA LYS A 49 7.47 -4.78 19.09
C LYS A 49 7.89 -4.91 17.63
N THR A 50 7.79 -6.09 17.01
CA THR A 50 8.23 -6.29 15.62
C THR A 50 7.04 -6.61 14.73
N ILE A 51 6.73 -5.70 13.81
CA ILE A 51 5.72 -5.87 12.76
C ILE A 51 6.23 -6.92 11.77
N ARG A 52 5.39 -7.91 11.50
CA ARG A 52 5.64 -8.98 10.53
C ARG A 52 4.55 -8.95 9.46
N SER A 53 4.72 -9.78 8.43
CA SER A 53 3.78 -9.90 7.31
C SER A 53 2.34 -10.09 7.78
N TYR A 54 2.08 -11.01 8.70
CA TYR A 54 0.73 -11.27 9.22
C TYR A 54 0.09 -10.12 10.03
N ASP A 55 0.85 -9.12 10.47
CA ASP A 55 0.26 -7.92 11.07
C ASP A 55 -0.33 -7.00 9.97
N ILE A 56 0.21 -7.08 8.76
CA ILE A 56 -0.14 -6.27 7.59
C ILE A 56 -1.17 -6.98 6.72
N GLY A 57 -0.85 -8.22 6.28
CA GLY A 57 -1.67 -9.02 5.38
C GLY A 57 -0.99 -10.35 5.01
N SER A 58 -1.67 -11.16 4.20
CA SER A 58 -1.21 -12.51 3.82
C SER A 58 -0.33 -12.58 2.57
N GLY A 59 -0.10 -11.45 1.89
CA GLY A 59 0.68 -11.39 0.64
C GLY A 59 2.14 -11.01 0.85
N SER A 60 2.97 -11.24 -0.17
CA SER A 60 4.32 -10.68 -0.28
C SER A 60 4.64 -10.38 -1.74
N SER A 61 4.96 -9.13 -2.04
CA SER A 61 5.33 -8.68 -3.39
C SER A 61 6.67 -7.93 -3.39
N ASP A 62 7.44 -8.09 -4.46
CA ASP A 62 8.67 -7.33 -4.71
C ASP A 62 8.43 -6.15 -5.68
N SER A 63 7.17 -5.72 -5.82
CA SER A 63 6.76 -4.67 -6.77
C SER A 63 7.47 -3.33 -6.58
N GLY A 64 8.08 -3.12 -5.41
CA GLY A 64 8.79 -1.89 -5.06
C GLY A 64 7.87 -0.67 -5.09
N MET A 65 6.56 -0.86 -4.94
CA MET A 65 5.57 0.21 -5.02
C MET A 65 5.56 1.08 -3.76
N VAL A 66 5.87 0.50 -2.59
CA VAL A 66 6.07 1.27 -1.35
C VAL A 66 7.53 1.68 -1.16
N VAL A 67 7.72 2.88 -0.63
CA VAL A 67 9.01 3.43 -0.26
C VAL A 67 9.42 2.84 1.10
N ALA A 68 10.26 1.81 1.07
CA ALA A 68 10.60 1.05 2.27
C ALA A 68 11.17 1.88 3.42
N SER A 69 11.98 2.90 3.12
CA SER A 69 12.50 3.82 4.14
C SER A 69 11.39 4.57 4.85
N ARG A 70 10.39 5.10 4.12
CA ARG A 70 9.28 5.87 4.69
C ARG A 70 8.36 5.02 5.55
N VAL A 71 8.07 3.80 5.11
CA VAL A 71 7.26 2.85 5.87
C VAL A 71 7.96 2.43 7.16
N LYS A 72 9.27 2.15 7.10
CA LYS A 72 10.09 1.85 8.29
C LYS A 72 10.13 3.04 9.25
N GLU A 73 10.26 4.27 8.75
CA GLU A 73 10.18 5.48 9.58
C GLU A 73 8.83 5.59 10.29
N ALA A 74 7.73 5.32 9.59
CA ALA A 74 6.38 5.35 10.17
C ALA A 74 6.19 4.29 11.27
N PHE A 75 6.65 3.06 11.04
CA PHE A 75 6.65 2.01 12.05
C PHE A 75 7.50 2.38 13.28
N LYS A 76 8.70 2.93 13.03
CA LYS A 76 9.60 3.35 14.11
C LYS A 76 9.02 4.51 14.91
N ALA A 77 8.38 5.49 14.26
CA ALA A 77 7.67 6.58 14.91
C ALA A 77 6.52 6.07 15.80
N ALA A 78 5.89 4.96 15.42
CA ALA A 78 4.87 4.30 16.22
C ALA A 78 5.43 3.42 17.37
N GLY A 79 6.75 3.30 17.51
CA GLY A 79 7.41 2.47 18.52
C GLY A 79 7.55 0.99 18.14
N CYS A 80 7.40 0.66 16.85
CA CYS A 80 7.51 -0.70 16.34
C CYS A 80 8.75 -0.87 15.44
N ASN A 81 9.43 -2.00 15.57
CA ASN A 81 10.44 -2.51 14.67
C ASN A 81 9.78 -3.14 13.42
N THR A 82 10.53 -3.18 12.32
CA THR A 82 10.09 -3.75 11.05
C THR A 82 10.77 -5.10 10.83
N GLY A 83 9.99 -6.18 10.69
CA GLY A 83 10.49 -7.49 10.27
C GLY A 83 10.95 -7.48 8.81
N GLY A 84 11.86 -8.39 8.45
CA GLY A 84 12.37 -8.51 7.07
C GLY A 84 11.26 -8.82 6.04
N ASP A 85 10.24 -9.56 6.48
CA ASP A 85 9.05 -9.96 5.70
C ASP A 85 7.96 -8.88 5.61
N ALA A 86 8.01 -7.84 6.46
CA ALA A 86 6.96 -6.83 6.51
C ALA A 86 6.89 -5.99 5.22
N MET A 87 8.03 -5.68 4.60
CA MET A 87 8.03 -4.82 3.40
C MET A 87 7.41 -5.51 2.19
N GLY A 88 7.60 -6.83 2.05
CA GLY A 88 6.92 -7.61 1.02
C GLY A 88 5.40 -7.54 1.18
N ALA A 89 4.91 -7.64 2.42
CA ALA A 89 3.48 -7.51 2.70
C ALA A 89 2.94 -6.11 2.42
N MET A 90 3.69 -5.06 2.74
CA MET A 90 3.30 -3.67 2.42
C MET A 90 3.22 -3.44 0.90
N ASN A 91 4.17 -3.99 0.13
CA ASN A 91 4.10 -3.95 -1.34
C ASN A 91 2.87 -4.69 -1.86
N ALA A 92 2.55 -5.86 -1.30
CA ALA A 92 1.37 -6.63 -1.69
C ALA A 92 0.07 -5.88 -1.40
N VAL A 93 -0.01 -5.15 -0.28
CA VAL A 93 -1.16 -4.29 0.03
C VAL A 93 -1.31 -3.16 -0.99
N ALA A 94 -0.22 -2.48 -1.36
CA ALA A 94 -0.27 -1.43 -2.35
C ALA A 94 -0.69 -1.96 -3.74
N GLU A 95 -0.16 -3.13 -4.13
CA GLU A 95 -0.52 -3.79 -5.38
C GLU A 95 -1.99 -4.25 -5.40
N ALA A 96 -2.48 -4.83 -4.30
CA ALA A 96 -3.88 -5.21 -4.15
C ALA A 96 -4.81 -3.99 -4.19
N ALA A 97 -4.42 -2.87 -3.57
CA ALA A 97 -5.18 -1.62 -3.64
C ALA A 97 -5.26 -1.09 -5.09
N VAL A 98 -4.14 -1.11 -5.83
CA VAL A 98 -4.12 -0.72 -7.25
C VAL A 98 -4.96 -1.67 -8.10
N ALA A 99 -4.83 -2.98 -7.93
CA ALA A 99 -5.61 -3.97 -8.67
C ALA A 99 -7.11 -3.81 -8.41
N GLY A 100 -7.51 -3.63 -7.15
CA GLY A 100 -8.88 -3.34 -6.75
C GLY A 100 -9.39 -2.03 -7.36
N ALA A 101 -8.57 -0.99 -7.39
CA ALA A 101 -8.93 0.29 -7.98
C ALA A 101 -9.10 0.23 -9.51
N VAL A 102 -8.22 -0.51 -10.20
CA VAL A 102 -8.38 -0.80 -11.64
C VAL A 102 -9.67 -1.57 -11.88
N ALA A 103 -9.92 -2.64 -11.12
CA ALA A 103 -11.14 -3.44 -11.26
C ALA A 103 -12.40 -2.60 -11.04
N ARG A 104 -12.41 -1.73 -10.01
CA ARG A 104 -13.52 -0.79 -9.74
C ARG A 104 -13.69 0.25 -10.85
N ALA A 105 -12.61 0.80 -11.39
CA ALA A 105 -12.69 1.72 -12.52
C ALA A 105 -13.32 1.05 -13.75
N VAL A 106 -12.85 -0.15 -14.10
CA VAL A 106 -13.37 -0.95 -15.21
C VAL A 106 -14.84 -1.33 -14.99
N ALA A 107 -15.21 -1.80 -13.79
CA ALA A 107 -16.58 -2.15 -13.44
C ALA A 107 -17.54 -0.95 -13.54
N ASN A 108 -17.04 0.26 -13.23
CA ASN A 108 -17.77 1.51 -13.38
C ASN A 108 -17.74 2.07 -14.83
N GLY A 109 -17.22 1.31 -15.80
CA GLY A 109 -17.11 1.74 -17.21
C GLY A 109 -16.10 2.87 -17.45
N ARG A 110 -15.22 3.16 -16.48
CA ARG A 110 -14.24 4.25 -16.56
C ARG A 110 -12.87 3.74 -17.01
N LYS A 111 -12.23 4.48 -17.91
CA LYS A 111 -10.83 4.26 -18.34
C LYS A 111 -9.81 5.01 -17.47
N THR A 112 -10.21 5.51 -16.31
CA THR A 112 -9.34 6.30 -15.43
C THR A 112 -9.63 5.96 -13.98
N VAL A 113 -8.61 5.45 -13.30
CA VAL A 113 -8.59 5.22 -11.86
C VAL A 113 -8.53 6.56 -11.15
N ARG A 114 -9.50 6.81 -10.27
CA ARG A 114 -9.63 8.00 -9.45
C ARG A 114 -9.42 7.64 -7.98
N ASP A 115 -9.36 8.65 -7.13
CA ASP A 115 -9.36 8.51 -5.68
C ASP A 115 -10.54 7.66 -5.16
N SER A 116 -11.74 7.82 -5.75
CA SER A 116 -12.93 7.04 -5.38
C SER A 116 -12.84 5.54 -5.67
N ASP A 117 -11.81 5.09 -6.40
CA ASP A 117 -11.59 3.66 -6.69
C ASP A 117 -10.70 2.95 -5.66
N PHE A 118 -10.02 3.69 -4.79
CA PHE A 118 -9.13 3.13 -3.77
C PHE A 118 -9.91 2.76 -2.49
#